data_AF-A0A451DG66-F1
#
_entry.id   AF-A0A451DG66-F1
#
_cell.length_a   1.000
_cell.length_b   1.000
_cell.length_c   1.000
_cell.angle_alpha   90.00
_cell.angle_beta   90.00
_cell.angle_gamma   90.00
#
_symmetry.space_group_name_H-M   'P 1'
#
loop_
_entity.id
_entity.type
_entity.pdbx_description
1 polymer ?
#
loop_
_entity_poly.entity_id
_entity_poly.type
_entity_poly.pdbx_seq_one_letter_code
_entity_poly.pdbx_strand_id
1 'polypeptide(L)'
;MNMPTTIKMLAHQWGFILFLVVAICFCLLMLLVSWFLGSKTHGRYTNTPFESGIASVGSARLRLSIKFYLIAMFFVIFDVESLYLYAWAVSIREVGWIGFIEAMLFIVILLVSLFYLARIRALDWSPIYCKSHVYKTTNIHNILGTKYPH
;
A
#
# COMPACT_ATOMS: atom_id res chain seq x y z
N MET A 1 22.78 -25.64 -38.73
CA MET A 1 23.86 -25.50 -37.73
C MET A 1 23.20 -25.39 -36.36
N ASN A 2 23.08 -26.52 -35.66
CA ASN A 2 22.25 -26.61 -34.46
C ASN A 2 23.05 -26.08 -33.27
N MET A 3 22.84 -24.82 -32.92
CA MET A 3 23.40 -24.26 -31.69
C MET A 3 22.90 -25.08 -30.49
N PRO A 4 23.79 -25.48 -29.55
CA PRO A 4 23.39 -26.25 -28.38
C PRO A 4 22.30 -25.52 -27.60
N THR A 5 21.29 -26.24 -27.12
CA THR A 5 20.17 -25.68 -26.35
C THR A 5 20.64 -24.94 -25.08
N THR A 6 21.76 -25.39 -24.49
CA THR A 6 22.42 -24.74 -23.36
C THR A 6 22.90 -23.33 -23.68
N ILE A 7 23.46 -23.11 -24.86
CA ILE A 7 23.95 -21.79 -25.31
C ILE A 7 22.77 -20.84 -25.57
N LYS A 8 21.65 -21.35 -26.10
CA LYS A 8 20.42 -20.55 -26.29
C LYS A 8 19.81 -20.11 -24.95
N MET A 9 19.72 -21.03 -23.98
CA MET A 9 19.23 -20.71 -22.64
C MET A 9 20.14 -19.71 -21.94
N LEU A 10 21.46 -19.90 -22.01
CA LEU A 10 22.43 -18.97 -21.43
C LEU A 10 22.30 -17.57 -22.03
N ALA A 11 22.22 -17.44 -23.35
CA ALA A 11 22.06 -16.15 -24.02
C ALA A 11 20.76 -15.44 -23.61
N HIS A 12 19.65 -16.17 -23.45
CA HIS A 12 18.38 -15.60 -23.01
C HIS A 12 18.44 -15.07 -21.56
N GLN A 13 19.01 -15.86 -20.64
CA GLN A 13 19.17 -15.45 -19.23
C GLN A 13 20.07 -14.21 -19.11
N TRP A 14 21.16 -14.16 -19.87
CA TRP A 14 22.05 -13.01 -19.91
C TRP A 14 21.39 -11.78 -20.52
N GLY A 15 20.60 -11.95 -21.59
CA GLY A 15 19.83 -10.87 -22.19
C GLY A 15 18.83 -10.24 -21.20
N PHE A 16 18.14 -11.09 -20.43
CA PHE A 16 17.21 -10.62 -19.39
C PHE A 16 17.92 -9.84 -18.28
N ILE A 17 19.05 -10.35 -17.78
CA ILE A 17 19.85 -9.66 -16.74
C ILE A 17 20.36 -8.32 -17.25
N LEU A 18 20.92 -8.28 -18.47
CA LEU A 18 21.40 -7.05 -19.06
C LEU A 18 20.27 -6.02 -19.23
N PHE A 19 19.09 -6.45 -19.70
CA PHE A 19 17.93 -5.57 -19.79
C PHE A 19 17.56 -4.95 -18.43
N LEU A 20 17.50 -5.78 -17.38
CA LEU A 20 17.17 -5.32 -16.02
C LEU A 20 18.22 -4.34 -15.48
N VAL A 21 19.51 -4.62 -15.69
CA VAL A 21 20.61 -3.74 -15.29
C VAL A 21 20.54 -2.41 -16.03
N VAL A 22 20.32 -2.43 -17.34
CA VAL A 22 20.21 -1.20 -18.14
C VAL A 22 18.99 -0.38 -17.72
N ALA A 23 17.85 -1.02 -17.45
CA ALA A 23 16.64 -0.33 -16.98
C ALA A 23 16.87 0.39 -15.64
N ILE A 24 17.49 -0.29 -14.67
CA ILE A 24 17.84 0.31 -13.37
C ILE A 24 18.87 1.43 -13.54
N CYS A 25 19.92 1.19 -14.34
CA CYS A 25 20.96 2.18 -14.63
C CYS A 25 20.37 3.44 -15.28
N PHE A 26 19.43 3.27 -16.20
CA PHE A 26 18.75 4.37 -16.86
C PHE A 26 17.90 5.20 -15.88
N CYS A 27 17.16 4.52 -15.00
CA CYS A 27 16.39 5.19 -13.94
C CYS A 27 17.30 5.96 -12.98
N LEU A 28 18.42 5.36 -12.56
CA LEU A 28 19.45 6.02 -11.75
C LEU A 28 20.09 7.20 -12.47
N LEU A 29 20.41 7.07 -13.76
CA LEU A 29 20.99 8.13 -14.57
C LEU A 29 20.03 9.33 -14.65
N MET A 30 18.73 9.09 -14.88
CA MET A 30 17.73 10.16 -14.87
C MET A 30 17.68 10.88 -13.51
N LEU A 31 17.71 10.14 -12.40
CA LEU A 31 17.76 10.72 -11.06
C LEU A 31 19.07 11.50 -10.82
N LEU A 32 20.21 10.98 -11.27
CA LEU A 32 21.52 11.63 -11.14
C LEU A 32 21.62 12.92 -11.96
N VAL A 33 21.14 12.90 -13.20
CA VAL A 33 21.07 14.09 -14.05
C VAL A 33 20.13 15.12 -13.43
N SER A 34 18.96 14.70 -12.95
CA SER A 34 18.02 15.60 -12.24
C SER A 34 18.64 16.20 -10.98
N TRP A 35 19.39 15.42 -10.21
CA TRP A 35 20.10 15.90 -9.03
C TRP A 35 21.29 16.82 -9.36
N PHE A 36 21.99 16.57 -10.48
CA PHE A 36 23.13 17.37 -10.91
C PHE A 36 22.70 18.71 -11.54
N LEU A 37 21.65 18.71 -12.37
CA LEU A 37 21.07 19.93 -12.95
C LEU A 37 20.15 20.69 -11.98
N GLY A 38 19.61 20.00 -10.98
CA GLY A 38 18.72 20.59 -9.98
C GLY A 38 19.45 21.59 -9.09
N SER A 39 19.04 22.86 -9.14
CA SER A 39 19.51 23.87 -8.19
C SER A 39 19.10 23.49 -6.76
N LYS A 40 20.09 23.25 -5.90
CA LYS A 40 19.88 22.88 -4.50
C LYS A 40 19.44 24.10 -3.69
N THR A 41 18.17 24.47 -3.79
CA THR A 41 17.59 25.55 -2.98
C THR A 41 17.37 25.08 -1.54
N HIS A 42 18.17 25.59 -0.61
CA HIS A 42 18.05 25.31 0.83
C HIS A 42 17.27 26.46 1.50
N GLY A 43 15.96 26.45 1.35
CA GLY A 43 15.07 27.40 2.04
C GLY A 43 14.77 26.96 3.47
N ARG A 44 14.57 27.93 4.38
CA ARG A 44 14.25 27.70 5.82
C ARG A 44 13.01 26.83 6.06
N TYR A 45 12.12 26.70 5.08
CA TYR A 45 10.88 25.92 5.11
C TYR A 45 10.86 24.74 4.11
N THR A 46 11.96 24.48 3.41
CA THR A 46 12.05 23.41 2.39
C THR A 46 11.92 22.01 3.01
N ASN A 47 12.29 21.85 4.28
CA ASN A 47 12.26 20.56 5.00
C ASN A 47 11.10 20.43 5.99
N THR A 48 10.15 21.37 6.02
CA THR A 48 9.00 21.31 6.93
C THR A 48 7.76 20.80 6.18
N PRO A 49 7.03 19.80 6.72
CA PRO A 49 5.77 19.34 6.12
C PRO A 49 4.80 20.51 5.93
N PHE A 50 4.27 20.67 4.71
CA PHE A 50 3.36 21.76 4.39
C PHE A 50 1.93 21.40 4.82
N GLU A 51 1.42 22.10 5.83
CA GLU A 51 0.07 21.88 6.36
C GLU A 51 -0.70 23.21 6.30
N SER A 52 -1.14 23.59 5.10
CA SER A 52 -2.01 24.76 4.84
C SER A 52 -1.55 26.11 5.43
N GLY A 53 -0.23 26.35 5.53
CA GLY A 53 0.35 27.61 5.99
C GLY A 53 0.63 27.70 7.49
N ILE A 54 0.45 26.61 8.25
CA ILE A 54 0.87 26.52 9.66
C ILE A 54 1.98 25.48 9.83
N ALA A 55 2.86 25.70 10.81
CA ALA A 55 3.84 24.69 11.19
C ALA A 55 3.10 23.45 11.73
N SER A 56 3.43 22.27 11.23
CA SER A 56 2.82 21.01 11.68
C SER A 56 3.07 20.82 13.17
N VAL A 57 2.03 21.04 13.99
CA VAL A 57 2.05 20.88 15.45
C VAL A 57 1.16 19.71 15.81
N GLY A 58 1.76 18.53 15.88
CA GLY A 58 1.03 17.33 16.26
C GLY A 58 1.92 16.10 16.20
N SER A 59 1.75 15.20 17.18
CA SER A 59 2.31 13.87 17.07
C SER A 59 1.66 13.18 15.87
N ALA A 60 2.45 12.81 14.85
CA ALA A 60 2.02 12.06 13.66
C ALA A 60 1.63 10.61 13.97
N ARG A 61 1.01 10.36 15.14
CA ARG A 61 0.41 9.06 15.48
C ARG A 61 -0.96 8.95 14.84
N LEU A 62 -0.93 8.75 13.53
CA LEU A 62 -2.11 8.32 12.77
C LEU A 62 -2.52 6.95 13.32
N ARG A 63 -3.72 6.86 13.90
CA ARG A 63 -4.32 5.58 14.27
C ARG A 63 -4.73 4.87 12.99
N LEU A 64 -3.81 4.11 12.39
CA LEU A 64 -4.12 3.25 11.25
C LEU A 64 -5.20 2.27 11.67
N SER A 65 -6.32 2.32 10.97
CA SER A 65 -7.45 1.43 11.23
C SER A 65 -7.07 -0.03 10.99
N ILE A 66 -7.58 -0.94 11.82
CA ILE A 66 -7.40 -2.40 11.67
C ILE A 66 -7.79 -2.90 10.26
N LYS A 67 -8.64 -2.15 9.55
CA LYS A 67 -9.05 -2.42 8.17
C LYS A 67 -7.87 -2.59 7.21
N PHE A 68 -6.80 -1.80 7.36
CA PHE A 68 -5.61 -1.92 6.51
C PHE A 68 -4.88 -3.24 6.72
N TYR A 69 -4.81 -3.70 7.97
CA TYR A 69 -4.20 -4.99 8.31
C TYR A 69 -5.00 -6.16 7.73
N LEU A 70 -6.33 -6.13 7.83
CA LEU A 70 -7.20 -7.19 7.28
C LEU A 70 -7.04 -7.33 5.76
N ILE A 71 -6.95 -6.22 5.04
CA ILE A 71 -6.74 -6.23 3.58
C ILE A 71 -5.35 -6.79 3.24
N ALA A 72 -4.30 -6.39 3.97
CA ALA A 72 -2.95 -6.88 3.74
C ALA A 72 -2.83 -8.39 4.03
N MET A 73 -3.39 -8.86 5.14
CA MET A 73 -3.39 -10.27 5.50
C MET A 73 -4.17 -11.11 4.47
N PHE A 74 -5.33 -10.61 4.01
CA PHE A 74 -6.08 -11.27 2.95
C PHE A 74 -5.30 -11.34 1.62
N PHE A 75 -4.60 -10.27 1.25
CA PHE A 75 -3.76 -10.26 0.05
C PHE A 75 -2.68 -11.34 0.11
N VAL A 76 -1.99 -11.48 1.25
CA VAL A 76 -0.95 -12.52 1.43
C VAL A 76 -1.54 -13.93 1.31
N ILE A 77 -2.71 -14.17 1.93
CA ILE A 77 -3.38 -15.46 1.83
C ILE A 77 -3.79 -15.73 0.38
N PHE A 78 -4.48 -14.78 -0.27
CA PHE A 78 -4.90 -14.92 -1.66
C PHE A 78 -3.73 -15.14 -2.63
N ASP A 79 -2.58 -14.49 -2.39
CA ASP A 79 -1.37 -14.66 -3.18
C ASP A 79 -0.83 -16.10 -3.08
N VAL A 80 -0.71 -16.63 -1.86
CA VAL A 80 -0.31 -18.03 -1.62
C VAL A 80 -1.29 -19.02 -2.25
N GLU A 81 -2.59 -18.75 -2.17
CA GLU A 81 -3.61 -19.59 -2.78
C GLU A 81 -3.49 -19.58 -4.32
N SER A 82 -3.21 -18.43 -4.93
CA SER A 82 -2.96 -18.34 -6.37
C SER A 82 -1.73 -19.14 -6.82
N LEU A 83 -0.69 -19.22 -5.97
CA LEU A 83 0.50 -20.05 -6.22
C LEU A 83 0.14 -21.54 -6.27
N TYR A 84 -0.76 -22.01 -5.39
CA TYR A 84 -1.25 -23.40 -5.44
C TYR A 84 -2.02 -23.68 -6.72
N LEU A 85 -2.89 -22.75 -7.15
CA LEU A 85 -3.57 -22.87 -8.44
C LEU A 85 -2.60 -22.87 -9.63
N TYR A 86 -1.52 -22.11 -9.57
CA TYR A 86 -0.47 -22.13 -10.58
C TYR A 86 0.25 -23.48 -10.65
N ALA A 87 0.63 -24.04 -9.50
CA ALA A 87 1.28 -25.36 -9.42
C ALA A 87 0.38 -26.46 -10.00
N TRP A 88 -0.92 -26.41 -9.68
CA TRP A 88 -1.92 -27.29 -10.30
C TRP A 88 -2.05 -27.04 -11.81
N ALA A 89 -2.14 -25.79 -12.25
CA ALA A 89 -2.31 -25.43 -13.66
C ALA A 89 -1.16 -25.94 -14.55
N VAL A 90 0.09 -25.93 -14.04
CA VAL A 90 1.26 -26.47 -14.75
C VAL A 90 1.18 -27.99 -14.90
N SER A 91 0.55 -28.70 -13.96
CA SER A 91 0.47 -30.17 -13.92
C SER A 91 -0.90 -30.74 -14.31
N ILE A 92 -1.79 -29.92 -14.91
CA ILE A 92 -3.19 -30.28 -15.17
C ILE A 92 -3.37 -31.58 -15.97
N ARG A 93 -2.36 -31.91 -16.80
CA ARG A 93 -2.37 -33.08 -17.67
C ARG A 93 -2.08 -34.38 -16.93
N GLU A 94 -1.33 -34.34 -15.83
CA GLU A 94 -1.00 -35.52 -15.02
C GLU A 94 -2.07 -35.82 -13.96
N VAL A 95 -2.71 -34.80 -13.38
CA VAL A 95 -3.64 -34.97 -12.22
C VAL A 95 -5.04 -35.43 -12.62
N GLY A 96 -5.44 -35.23 -13.88
CA GLY A 96 -6.74 -35.65 -14.41
C GLY A 96 -7.95 -35.05 -13.67
N TRP A 97 -9.05 -35.80 -13.61
CA TRP A 97 -10.33 -35.34 -13.04
C TRP A 97 -10.29 -35.07 -11.54
N ILE A 98 -9.44 -35.79 -10.80
CA ILE A 98 -9.32 -35.64 -9.34
C ILE A 98 -8.73 -34.27 -9.02
N GLY A 99 -7.62 -33.91 -9.67
CA GLY A 99 -7.02 -32.58 -9.51
C GLY A 99 -7.94 -31.46 -9.96
N PHE A 100 -8.78 -31.68 -10.98
CA PHE A 100 -9.77 -30.69 -11.39
C PHE A 100 -10.81 -30.40 -10.31
N ILE A 101 -11.31 -31.43 -9.61
CA ILE A 101 -12.25 -31.25 -8.49
C ILE A 101 -11.57 -30.51 -7.33
N GLU A 102 -10.34 -30.87 -7.01
CA GLU A 102 -9.56 -30.20 -5.96
C GLU A 102 -9.36 -28.71 -6.28
N ALA A 103 -8.95 -28.38 -7.50
CA ALA A 103 -8.80 -26.99 -7.95
C ALA A 103 -10.12 -26.22 -7.93
N MET A 104 -11.23 -26.87 -8.33
CA MET A 104 -12.53 -26.23 -8.30
C MET A 104 -13.00 -25.92 -6.87
N LEU A 105 -12.80 -26.86 -5.95
CA LEU A 105 -13.09 -26.67 -4.53
C LEU A 105 -12.25 -25.52 -3.96
N PHE A 106 -10.97 -25.46 -4.34
CA PHE A 106 -10.05 -24.39 -3.94
C PHE A 106 -10.53 -23.00 -4.41
N ILE A 107 -10.94 -22.87 -5.67
CA ILE A 107 -11.50 -21.64 -6.22
C ILE A 107 -12.79 -21.23 -5.49
N VAL A 108 -13.66 -22.18 -5.15
CA VAL A 108 -14.89 -21.89 -4.40
C VAL A 108 -14.57 -21.35 -3.01
N ILE A 109 -13.60 -21.92 -2.29
CA ILE A 109 -13.16 -21.43 -0.98
C ILE A 109 -12.59 -20.00 -1.09
N LEU A 110 -11.81 -19.71 -2.13
CA LEU A 110 -11.32 -18.36 -2.40
C LEU A 110 -12.47 -17.36 -2.62
N LEU A 111 -13.46 -17.72 -3.43
CA LEU A 111 -14.64 -16.89 -3.68
C LEU A 111 -15.44 -16.63 -2.40
N VAL A 112 -15.65 -17.66 -1.58
CA VAL A 112 -16.35 -17.52 -0.29
C VAL A 112 -15.59 -16.59 0.65
N SER A 113 -14.26 -16.73 0.74
CA SER A 113 -13.40 -15.88 1.56
C SER A 113 -13.44 -14.42 1.11
N LEU A 114 -13.36 -14.17 -0.20
CA LEU A 114 -13.48 -12.83 -0.78
C LEU A 114 -14.87 -12.23 -0.51
N PHE A 115 -15.92 -13.01 -0.72
CA PHE A 115 -17.29 -12.57 -0.47
C PHE A 115 -17.51 -12.24 1.01
N TYR A 116 -17.04 -13.08 1.93
CA TYR A 116 -17.11 -12.82 3.36
C TYR A 116 -16.44 -11.49 3.75
N LEU A 117 -15.24 -11.24 3.23
CA LEU A 117 -14.50 -10.00 3.50
C LEU A 117 -15.21 -8.76 2.94
N ALA A 118 -15.77 -8.88 1.73
CA ALA A 118 -16.59 -7.82 1.14
C ALA A 118 -17.84 -7.51 2.00
N ARG A 119 -18.47 -8.54 2.56
CA ARG A 119 -19.67 -8.37 3.42
C ARG A 119 -19.38 -7.77 4.78
N ILE A 120 -18.19 -7.96 5.33
CA ILE A 120 -17.76 -7.33 6.60
C ILE A 120 -17.67 -5.80 6.48
N ARG A 121 -17.81 -5.21 5.28
CA ARG A 121 -17.60 -3.77 5.07
C ARG A 121 -16.23 -3.31 5.59
N ALA A 122 -15.25 -4.23 5.62
CA ALA A 122 -13.86 -3.91 5.91
C ALA A 122 -13.30 -2.91 4.87
N LEU A 123 -13.92 -2.86 3.69
CA LEU A 123 -13.67 -1.93 2.61
C LEU A 123 -14.48 -0.63 2.69
N ASP A 124 -15.27 -0.37 3.74
CA ASP A 124 -15.96 0.91 3.88
C ASP A 124 -15.01 1.92 4.53
N TRP A 125 -14.50 2.84 3.71
CA TRP A 125 -13.62 3.93 4.11
C TRP A 125 -14.38 5.12 4.72
N SER A 126 -15.51 4.88 5.38
CA SER A 126 -16.23 5.97 6.06
C SER A 126 -15.41 6.42 7.28
N PRO A 127 -14.87 7.65 7.28
CA PRO A 127 -14.21 8.17 8.46
C PRO A 127 -15.29 8.38 9.53
N ILE A 128 -15.06 7.83 10.71
CA ILE A 128 -15.84 8.21 11.89
C ILE A 128 -15.44 9.66 12.19
N TYR A 129 -16.22 10.62 11.71
CA TYR A 129 -16.08 12.00 12.17
C TYR A 129 -16.39 11.99 13.67
N CYS A 130 -15.35 12.12 14.50
CA CYS A 130 -15.54 12.38 15.91
C CYS A 130 -16.12 13.80 16.00
N LYS A 131 -17.44 13.91 16.15
CA LYS A 131 -18.09 15.19 16.46
C LYS A 131 -17.62 15.58 17.86
N SER A 132 -16.63 16.47 17.92
CA SER A 132 -16.19 17.04 19.20
C SER A 132 -17.39 17.76 19.81
N HIS A 133 -17.89 17.21 20.92
CA HIS A 133 -18.84 17.91 21.76
C HIS A 133 -18.11 19.13 22.33
N VAL A 134 -18.28 20.28 21.67
CA VAL A 134 -17.89 21.58 22.21
C VAL A 134 -18.66 21.75 23.51
N TYR A 135 -17.98 21.59 24.64
CA TYR A 135 -18.52 21.87 25.96
C TYR A 135 -18.82 23.37 26.00
N LYS A 136 -20.10 23.70 25.99
CA LYS A 136 -20.61 25.06 26.00
C LYS A 136 -20.29 25.67 27.37
N THR A 137 -19.17 26.39 27.49
CA THR A 137 -18.94 27.29 28.63
C THR A 137 -20.06 28.33 28.63
N THR A 138 -21.04 28.10 29.49
CA THR A 138 -22.07 29.05 29.87
C THR A 138 -21.71 29.53 31.27
N ASN A 139 -21.73 30.85 31.45
CA ASN A 139 -21.58 31.61 32.69
C ASN A 139 -20.14 31.89 33.17
N ILE A 140 -19.57 32.99 32.68
CA ILE A 140 -18.63 33.81 33.47
C ILE A 140 -18.97 35.31 33.38
N HIS A 141 -20.26 35.66 33.31
CA HIS A 141 -20.66 37.07 33.24
C HIS A 141 -20.91 37.73 34.62
N ASN A 142 -20.55 37.08 35.73
CA ASN A 142 -20.90 37.56 37.08
C ASN A 142 -19.75 37.61 38.11
N ILE A 143 -18.48 37.56 37.71
CA ILE A 143 -17.34 37.64 38.66
C ILE A 143 -16.30 38.72 38.28
N LEU A 144 -16.75 39.86 37.78
CA LEU A 144 -15.96 41.10 37.77
C LEU A 144 -16.81 42.24 38.34
N GLY A 145 -17.31 42.03 39.55
CA GLY A 145 -17.70 43.10 40.46
C GLY A 145 -16.44 43.75 41.03
N THR A 146 -15.76 44.59 40.25
CA THR A 146 -14.67 45.44 40.74
C THR A 146 -14.84 46.86 40.20
N LYS A 147 -15.59 47.66 40.97
CA LYS A 147 -15.24 49.02 41.43
C LYS A 147 -14.43 49.89 40.46
N TYR A 148 -15.10 50.89 39.88
CA TYR A 148 -14.48 52.15 39.46
C TYR A 148 -14.98 53.27 40.38
N PRO A 149 -14.12 53.99 41.12
CA PRO A 149 -14.43 55.33 41.58
C PRO A 149 -13.88 56.38 40.59
N HIS A 150 -14.57 57.51 40.57
CA HIS A 150 -14.34 58.73 39.79
C HIS A 150 -12.92 59.30 39.90
#